data_AF-X1CJW1-F1
#
_entry.id   AF-X1CJW1-F1
#
_cell.length_a   1.000
_cell.length_b   1.000
_cell.length_c   1.000
_cell.angle_alpha   90.00
_cell.angle_beta   90.00
_cell.angle_gamma   90.00
#
_symmetry.space_group_name_H-M   'P 1'
#
loop_
_entity.id
_entity.type
_entity.pdbx_description
1 polymer ?
#
loop_
_entity_poly.entity_id
_entity_poly.type
_entity_poly.pdbx_seq_one_letter_code
_entity_poly.pdbx_strand_id
1 'polypeptide(L)'
;SILTDPKIFFDPINTWVGKYLKGPADETVVNIKLEYIDTSSTQSLYQMLRQLNSVRKKGLVFMVNWYMEEDDPEMKELGELIEQRLGVEFHYINY
;
A
#
# COMPACT_ATOMS: atom_id res chain seq x y z
N SER A 1 -3.23 -8.71 -12.09
CA SER A 1 -2.65 -10.07 -12.02
C SER A 1 -3.70 -11.12 -11.72
N ILE A 2 -3.87 -12.11 -12.58
CA ILE A 2 -4.59 -13.35 -12.25
C ILE A 2 -3.61 -14.25 -11.48
N LEU A 3 -3.40 -13.96 -10.21
CA LEU A 3 -2.62 -14.83 -9.32
C LEU A 3 -3.61 -15.76 -8.64
N THR A 4 -3.48 -17.06 -8.91
CA THR A 4 -4.39 -18.13 -8.45
C THR A 4 -4.49 -18.21 -6.91
N ASP A 5 -3.59 -17.55 -6.18
CA ASP A 5 -3.75 -17.20 -4.77
C ASP A 5 -2.92 -15.94 -4.44
N PRO A 6 -3.55 -14.78 -4.15
CA PRO A 6 -2.81 -13.57 -3.77
C PRO A 6 -1.98 -13.73 -2.51
N LYS A 7 -2.30 -14.69 -1.62
CA LYS A 7 -1.45 -14.97 -0.46
C LYS A 7 -0.04 -15.35 -0.87
N ILE A 8 0.12 -16.17 -1.91
CA ILE A 8 1.44 -16.60 -2.39
C ILE A 8 2.30 -15.39 -2.78
N PHE A 9 1.68 -14.36 -3.37
CA PHE A 9 2.37 -13.13 -3.74
C PHE A 9 2.67 -12.23 -2.54
N PHE A 10 1.70 -12.04 -1.64
CA PHE A 10 1.83 -11.11 -0.52
C PHE A 10 2.60 -11.69 0.67
N ASP A 11 2.69 -13.01 0.85
CA ASP A 11 3.41 -13.65 1.96
C ASP A 11 4.90 -13.28 2.05
N PRO A 12 5.71 -13.34 0.97
CA PRO A 12 7.10 -12.88 1.04
C PRO A 12 7.20 -11.39 1.35
N ILE A 13 6.26 -10.57 0.84
CA ILE A 13 6.21 -9.13 1.09
C ILE A 13 5.89 -8.85 2.57
N ASN A 14 4.87 -9.52 3.12
CA ASN A 14 4.49 -9.43 4.52
C ASN A 14 5.62 -9.90 5.45
N THR A 15 6.34 -10.94 5.06
CA THR A 15 7.53 -11.40 5.79
C THR A 15 8.62 -10.33 5.80
N TRP A 16 8.85 -9.66 4.68
CA TRP A 16 9.80 -8.55 4.58
C TRP A 16 9.35 -7.35 5.43
N VAL A 17 8.08 -6.95 5.35
CA VAL A 17 7.48 -5.88 6.17
C VAL A 17 7.66 -6.18 7.65
N GLY A 18 7.36 -7.40 8.09
CA GLY A 18 7.55 -7.83 9.48
C GLY A 18 9.00 -7.74 9.96
N LYS A 19 9.98 -7.98 9.07
CA LYS A 19 11.41 -7.78 9.38
C LYS A 19 11.76 -6.30 9.44
N TYR A 20 11.32 -5.50 8.47
CA TYR A 20 11.55 -4.06 8.42
C TYR A 20 11.06 -3.34 9.69
N LEU A 21 9.86 -3.69 10.16
CA LEU A 21 9.24 -3.07 11.33
C LEU A 21 9.98 -3.28 12.66
N LYS A 22 10.98 -4.18 12.71
CA LYS A 22 11.85 -4.36 13.89
C LYS A 22 12.81 -3.19 14.08
N GLY A 23 13.22 -2.54 13.00
CA GLY A 23 14.09 -1.37 12.99
C GLY A 23 13.82 -0.52 11.75
N PRO A 24 12.64 0.12 11.66
CA PRO A 24 12.27 0.93 10.50
C PRO A 24 13.17 2.15 10.39
N ALA A 25 13.31 2.68 9.18
CA ALA A 25 13.94 3.97 8.96
C ALA A 25 13.07 5.11 9.51
N ASP A 26 13.67 6.29 9.68
CA ASP A 26 12.95 7.49 10.16
C ASP A 26 11.77 7.87 9.23
N GLU A 27 11.93 7.55 7.94
CA GLU A 27 10.94 7.75 6.90
C GLU A 27 10.70 6.45 6.13
N THR A 28 9.44 6.04 6.05
CA THR A 28 8.98 4.89 5.26
C THR A 28 8.12 5.38 4.11
N VAL A 29 8.61 5.25 2.88
CA VAL A 29 7.88 5.65 1.66
C VAL A 29 7.47 4.41 0.88
N VAL A 30 6.18 4.31 0.53
CA VAL A 30 5.64 3.24 -0.33
C VAL A 30 5.18 3.84 -1.64
N ASN A 31 5.75 3.37 -2.75
CA ASN A 31 5.33 3.75 -4.10
C ASN A 31 4.47 2.63 -4.67
N ILE A 32 3.23 2.94 -5.04
CA ILE A 32 2.25 1.97 -5.56
C ILE A 32 1.91 2.38 -6.98
N LYS A 33 2.24 1.51 -7.94
CA LYS A 33 1.86 1.66 -9.35
C LYS A 33 1.23 0.36 -9.81
N LEU A 34 -0.07 0.35 -10.05
CA LEU A 34 -0.84 -0.83 -10.42
C LEU A 34 -1.79 -0.48 -11.56
N GLU A 35 -1.85 -1.33 -12.59
CA GLU A 35 -2.82 -1.20 -13.69
C GLU A 35 -4.12 -1.96 -13.42
N TYR A 36 -4.06 -2.96 -12.53
CA TYR A 36 -5.23 -3.75 -12.14
C TYR A 36 -4.96 -4.53 -10.85
N ILE A 37 -5.94 -4.57 -9.95
CA ILE A 37 -5.90 -5.35 -8.72
C ILE A 37 -7.29 -5.90 -8.39
N ASP A 38 -7.36 -7.19 -8.05
CA ASP A 38 -8.63 -7.80 -7.64
C ASP A 38 -8.96 -7.55 -6.17
N THR A 39 -10.18 -7.86 -5.76
CA THR A 39 -10.67 -7.62 -4.39
C THR A 39 -9.81 -8.29 -3.31
N SER A 40 -9.32 -9.51 -3.55
CA SER A 40 -8.55 -10.27 -2.57
C SER A 40 -7.14 -9.68 -2.40
N SER A 41 -6.53 -9.28 -3.51
CA SER A 41 -5.26 -8.56 -3.58
C SER A 41 -5.37 -7.17 -2.94
N THR A 42 -6.49 -6.45 -3.14
CA THR A 42 -6.78 -5.17 -2.48
C THR A 42 -6.80 -5.30 -0.96
N GLN A 43 -7.43 -6.36 -0.42
CA GLN A 43 -7.40 -6.60 1.03
C GLN A 43 -5.96 -6.86 1.51
N SER A 44 -5.17 -7.60 0.73
CA SER A 44 -3.78 -7.94 1.08
C SER A 44 -2.88 -6.70 1.06
N LEU A 45 -3.03 -5.83 0.04
CA LEU A 45 -2.37 -4.53 -0.05
C LEU A 45 -2.72 -3.65 1.15
N TYR A 46 -4.01 -3.54 1.49
CA TYR A 46 -4.44 -2.79 2.65
C TYR A 46 -3.82 -3.31 3.96
N GLN A 47 -3.77 -4.63 4.18
CA GLN A 47 -3.14 -5.18 5.39
C GLN A 47 -1.65 -4.86 5.45
N MET A 48 -0.94 -4.94 4.32
CA MET A 48 0.47 -4.57 4.22
C MET A 48 0.69 -3.08 4.56
N LEU A 49 -0.09 -2.18 3.95
CA LEU A 49 -0.01 -0.74 4.23
C LEU A 49 -0.37 -0.41 5.68
N ARG A 50 -1.36 -1.10 6.26
CA ARG A 50 -1.72 -0.98 7.67
C ARG A 50 -0.59 -1.40 8.61
N GLN A 51 0.16 -2.46 8.27
CA GLN A 51 1.34 -2.86 9.03
C GLN A 51 2.43 -1.78 8.96
N LEU A 52 2.73 -1.26 7.76
CA LEU A 52 3.73 -0.21 7.58
C LEU A 52 3.34 1.09 8.28
N ASN A 53 2.07 1.51 8.21
CA ASN A 53 1.53 2.68 8.92
C ASN A 53 1.75 2.62 10.45
N SER A 54 1.98 1.43 11.03
CA SER A 54 2.28 1.30 12.45
C SER A 54 3.57 2.01 12.88
N VAL A 55 4.49 2.34 11.95
CA VAL A 55 5.69 3.13 12.26
C VAL A 55 5.37 4.51 12.81
N ARG A 56 4.22 5.11 12.45
CA ARG A 56 3.76 6.40 13.00
C ARG A 56 3.52 6.35 14.51
N LYS A 57 3.19 5.17 15.07
CA LYS A 57 3.06 4.98 16.53
C LYS A 57 4.39 5.13 17.25
N LYS A 58 5.51 5.03 16.53
CA LYS A 58 6.87 5.26 17.02
C LYS A 58 7.35 6.70 16.76
N GLY A 59 6.48 7.59 16.26
CA GLY A 59 6.83 8.97 15.90
C GLY A 59 7.54 9.10 14.55
N LEU A 60 7.58 8.04 13.74
CA LEU A 60 8.26 8.02 12.44
C LEU A 60 7.33 8.44 11.30
N VAL A 61 7.93 8.86 10.19
CA VAL A 61 7.20 9.31 8.99
C VAL A 61 6.78 8.11 8.14
N PHE A 62 5.54 8.14 7.66
CA PHE A 62 5.00 7.17 6.70
C PHE A 62 4.29 7.91 5.58
N MET A 63 4.68 7.64 4.33
CA MET A 63 4.11 8.26 3.13
C MET A 63 3.75 7.20 2.10
N VAL A 64 2.65 7.42 1.39
CA VAL A 64 2.21 6.58 0.28
C VAL A 64 2.10 7.44 -0.96
N ASN A 65 2.81 7.04 -2.02
CA ASN A 65 2.70 7.63 -3.35
C ASN A 65 1.89 6.67 -4.22
N TRP A 66 0.75 7.13 -4.72
CA TRP A 66 -0.19 6.37 -5.54
C TRP A 66 -0.09 6.84 -7.00
N TYR A 67 0.49 6.00 -7.84
CA TYR A 67 0.68 6.27 -9.26
C TYR A 67 -0.49 5.69 -10.05
N MET A 68 -1.11 6.51 -10.89
CA MET A 68 -2.28 6.16 -11.70
C MET A 68 -2.26 6.91 -13.04
N GLU A 69 -3.02 6.40 -14.01
CA GLU A 69 -3.28 7.10 -15.27
C GLU A 69 -4.38 8.15 -15.05
N GLU A 70 -4.32 9.28 -15.76
CA GLU A 70 -5.26 10.39 -15.56
C GLU A 70 -6.71 10.00 -15.93
N ASP A 71 -6.87 9.07 -16.87
CA ASP A 71 -8.12 8.55 -17.37
C ASP A 71 -8.56 7.22 -16.72
N ASP A 72 -7.94 6.82 -15.60
CA ASP A 72 -8.33 5.66 -14.80
C ASP A 72 -9.02 6.08 -13.48
N PRO A 73 -10.33 6.39 -13.51
CA PRO A 73 -11.08 6.75 -12.31
C PRO A 73 -11.22 5.59 -11.33
N GLU A 74 -11.22 4.33 -11.79
CA GLU A 74 -11.37 3.16 -10.92
C GLU A 74 -10.14 3.00 -10.00
N MET A 75 -8.94 3.17 -10.55
CA MET A 75 -7.70 3.15 -9.76
C MET A 75 -7.59 4.33 -8.80
N LYS A 76 -8.14 5.48 -9.16
CA LYS A 76 -8.24 6.63 -8.26
C LYS A 76 -9.16 6.34 -7.08
N GLU A 77 -10.39 5.91 -7.35
CA GLU A 77 -11.40 5.59 -6.33
C GLU A 77 -10.88 4.52 -5.36
N LEU A 78 -10.14 3.53 -5.87
CA LEU A 78 -9.51 2.53 -5.02
C LEU A 78 -8.45 3.14 -4.09
N GLY A 79 -7.62 4.05 -4.60
CA GLY A 79 -6.65 4.78 -3.80
C GLY A 79 -7.33 5.56 -2.68
N GLU A 80 -8.37 6.32 -3.01
CA GLU A 80 -9.15 7.14 -2.06
C GLU A 80 -9.83 6.27 -0.99
N LEU A 81 -10.34 5.09 -1.37
CA LEU A 81 -10.92 4.13 -0.43
C LEU A 81 -9.88 3.60 0.57
N ILE A 82 -8.68 3.24 0.09
CA ILE A 82 -7.61 2.73 0.96
C ILE A 82 -7.08 3.87 1.85
N GLU A 83 -6.90 5.07 1.30
CA GLU A 83 -6.49 6.28 2.00
C GLU A 83 -7.40 6.57 3.19
N GLN A 84 -8.72 6.65 2.93
CA GLN A 84 -9.74 6.87 3.95
C GLN A 84 -9.71 5.79 5.03
N ARG A 85 -9.55 4.53 4.64
CA ARG A 85 -9.51 3.40 5.58
C ARG A 85 -8.23 3.38 6.42
N LEU A 86 -7.11 3.86 5.86
CA LEU A 86 -5.80 3.87 6.52
C LEU A 86 -5.61 5.08 7.44
N GLY A 87 -6.28 6.20 7.16
CA GLY A 87 -6.14 7.45 7.91
C GLY A 87 -4.78 8.11 7.70
N VAL A 88 -4.26 8.03 6.47
CA VAL A 88 -2.99 8.61 6.02
C VAL A 88 -3.26 9.25 4.67
N GLU A 89 -2.81 10.48 4.47
CA GLU A 89 -2.92 11.18 3.19
C GLU A 89 -2.02 10.53 2.12
N PHE A 90 -2.57 10.30 0.94
CA PHE A 90 -1.87 9.70 -0.20
C PHE A 90 -1.44 10.80 -1.17
N HIS A 91 -0.23 10.68 -1.71
CA HIS A 91 0.24 11.52 -2.80
C HIS A 91 -0.14 10.87 -4.13
N TYR A 92 -1.17 11.39 -4.78
CA TYR A 92 -1.59 10.93 -6.12
C TYR A 92 -0.67 11.52 -7.19
N ILE A 93 -0.07 10.66 -8.00
CA ILE A 93 0.89 11.02 -9.05
C ILE A 93 0.40 10.46 -10.38
N ASN A 94 0.08 11.35 -11.32
CA ASN A 94 -0.30 10.95 -12.68
C ASN A 94 0.96 10.67 -13.51
N TYR A 95 0.90 9.73 -14.44
CA TYR A 95 1.98 9.44 -15.39
C TYR A 95 1.48 9.31 -16.83
#